data_AF-A0A8E0VGJ7-F1
#
_entry.id   AF-A0A8E0VGJ7-F1
#
_cell.length_a   1.000
_cell.length_b   1.000
_cell.length_c   1.000
_cell.angle_alpha   90.00
_cell.angle_beta   90.00
_cell.angle_gamma   90.00
#
_symmetry.space_group_name_H-M   'P 1'
#
loop_
_entity.id
_entity.type
_entity.pdbx_description
1 polymer ?
#
loop_
_entity_poly.entity_id
_entity_poly.type
_entity_poly.pdbx_seq_one_letter_code
_entity_poly.pdbx_strand_id
1 'polypeptide(L)'
;MPSPKSKSPKRSPKSNTSPKSKGSPRKKGEEVELVENGMQTDPITMCYFCERTFKDSAAIQAHIVLMNHLPPFDSNQQQCRACKCTVTVRDVEQHKCAVLKTVFLRFVSGVSTIVHGPPYRCLFCRSQSVGSRVDLAMHLLCYHRPHKPPGRCGMCIFTYEEPAPSPSPNVPPLPANATEEQKKEHAKAVRLAVENQMCELPVNPTPGLDSLSFHTSTEHTPAYTLWSRRNIMGDSNLRFPYACPICGWVSKTNYAFHAHVICCHGNLSEIQNDLKICAMCGFAAVSDSGLNQHVLMNHTELIKRYGNLWIKRELLMNVTDLATTCGYCWETFRFDFQLQAHLLAAHTTNNPLRCGWCKVDFLSCADPIVGFMIMQHHELNHARTLHEVALRNEYTYEQIKDPLPEVPDKEILIASRMKIGGVPTEAGDGKGKKGSPKKSPGKSPKSKSSKSGSKKSKK
;
A
#
# COMPACT_ATOMS: atom_id res chain seq x y z
N MET A 1 27.70 -38.13 -42.93
CA MET A 1 28.69 -37.43 -43.77
C MET A 1 28.11 -37.30 -45.19
N PRO A 2 28.55 -36.35 -46.03
CA PRO A 2 29.49 -35.25 -45.79
C PRO A 2 28.84 -33.85 -45.92
N SER A 3 29.62 -32.80 -45.65
CA SER A 3 29.38 -31.41 -46.11
C SER A 3 30.36 -31.08 -47.26
N PRO A 4 30.21 -29.95 -47.97
CA PRO A 4 30.95 -28.74 -47.57
C PRO A 4 30.09 -27.44 -47.70
N LYS A 5 30.27 -26.36 -46.92
CA LYS A 5 31.39 -25.39 -46.90
C LYS A 5 31.72 -24.85 -48.31
N SER A 6 31.82 -23.55 -48.59
CA SER A 6 31.90 -22.34 -47.74
C SER A 6 31.14 -21.18 -48.45
N LYS A 7 31.36 -19.86 -48.34
CA LYS A 7 32.46 -19.01 -47.85
C LYS A 7 31.93 -17.57 -47.59
N SER A 8 32.71 -16.75 -46.88
CA SER A 8 32.49 -15.30 -46.75
C SER A 8 33.78 -14.53 -47.04
N PRO A 9 33.70 -13.26 -47.45
CA PRO A 9 34.73 -12.30 -47.07
C PRO A 9 34.16 -10.98 -46.51
N LYS A 10 34.85 -10.40 -45.52
CA LYS A 10 34.61 -9.02 -45.05
C LYS A 10 35.26 -8.00 -46.00
N ARG A 11 34.65 -6.84 -46.20
CA ARG A 11 35.39 -5.57 -46.38
C ARG A 11 34.51 -4.35 -46.11
N SER A 12 35.03 -3.41 -45.32
CA SER A 12 34.51 -2.05 -45.16
C SER A 12 35.48 -1.07 -45.82
N PRO A 13 34.99 0.06 -46.36
CA PRO A 13 35.72 1.31 -46.35
C PRO A 13 35.07 2.33 -45.39
N LYS A 14 35.78 3.41 -45.08
CA LYS A 14 35.30 4.50 -44.21
C LYS A 14 34.69 5.64 -45.03
N SER A 15 33.81 6.40 -44.35
CA SER A 15 33.60 7.86 -44.45
C SER A 15 33.39 8.50 -45.83
N ASN A 16 32.30 9.28 -45.93
CA ASN A 16 32.49 10.72 -46.15
C ASN A 16 31.37 11.59 -45.54
N THR A 17 31.72 12.86 -45.37
CA THR A 17 31.01 13.93 -44.65
C THR A 17 29.62 14.31 -45.20
N SER A 18 28.72 14.71 -44.28
CA SER A 18 27.56 15.59 -44.55
C SER A 18 27.70 16.92 -43.78
N PRO A 19 27.05 18.02 -44.22
CA PRO A 19 27.59 19.37 -44.00
C PRO A 19 27.12 20.08 -42.72
N LYS A 20 27.90 21.11 -42.34
CA LYS A 20 27.58 22.07 -41.26
C LYS A 20 26.44 23.02 -41.67
N SER A 21 25.38 23.12 -40.88
CA SER A 21 24.54 24.33 -40.80
C SER A 21 25.07 25.28 -39.71
N LYS A 22 24.78 26.58 -39.82
CA LYS A 22 25.27 27.63 -38.90
C LYS A 22 24.11 28.40 -38.26
N GLY A 23 24.08 28.46 -36.92
CA GLY A 23 23.38 29.49 -36.13
C GLY A 23 21.84 29.51 -36.22
N SER A 24 21.12 30.19 -35.33
CA SER A 24 21.56 31.05 -34.22
C SER A 24 20.67 30.84 -32.96
N PRO A 25 20.63 31.69 -31.91
CA PRO A 25 20.83 31.22 -30.55
C PRO A 25 19.54 31.03 -29.73
N ARG A 26 19.61 30.15 -28.71
CA ARG A 26 18.68 30.15 -27.58
C ARG A 26 19.43 30.31 -26.26
N LYS A 27 18.72 30.83 -25.25
CA LYS A 27 19.26 31.24 -23.95
C LYS A 27 19.92 30.08 -23.21
N LYS A 28 20.93 30.38 -22.40
CA LYS A 28 21.26 29.55 -21.23
C LYS A 28 20.03 29.52 -20.31
N GLY A 29 19.35 28.39 -20.22
CA GLY A 29 18.65 28.01 -19.00
C GLY A 29 19.65 27.41 -18.03
N GLU A 30 19.28 27.34 -16.75
CA GLU A 30 20.02 26.53 -15.78
C GLU A 30 19.84 25.04 -16.13
N GLU A 31 20.92 24.28 -16.08
CA GLU A 31 20.82 22.81 -16.04
C GLU A 31 20.27 22.42 -14.67
N VAL A 32 18.94 22.30 -14.59
CA VAL A 32 18.32 21.48 -13.56
C VAL A 32 18.84 20.07 -13.80
N GLU A 33 19.63 19.54 -12.86
CA GLU A 33 20.00 18.12 -12.90
C GLU A 33 18.72 17.29 -12.95
N LEU A 34 18.50 16.63 -14.09
CA LEU A 34 17.51 15.58 -14.21
C LEU A 34 18.02 14.41 -13.37
N VAL A 35 17.68 14.43 -12.09
CA VAL A 35 17.80 13.27 -11.22
C VAL A 35 16.95 12.17 -11.84
N GLU A 36 17.62 11.21 -12.50
CA GLU A 36 17.01 9.95 -12.91
C GLU A 36 16.60 9.21 -11.63
N ASN A 37 15.37 9.49 -11.17
CA ASN A 37 14.73 8.75 -10.09
C ASN A 37 14.68 7.29 -10.52
N GLY A 38 15.63 6.50 -10.01
CA GLY A 38 15.93 5.15 -10.48
C GLY A 38 14.68 4.30 -10.62
N MET A 39 14.20 4.15 -11.84
CA MET A 39 13.03 3.34 -12.14
C MET A 39 13.47 1.88 -11.97
N GLN A 40 12.96 1.19 -10.95
CA GLN A 40 13.21 -0.24 -10.76
C GLN A 40 12.64 -0.98 -11.98
N THR A 41 13.51 -1.33 -12.94
CA THR A 41 13.09 -1.74 -14.30
C THR A 41 12.38 -3.08 -14.32
N ASP A 42 12.73 -3.96 -13.38
CA ASP A 42 12.31 -5.35 -13.34
C ASP A 42 11.89 -5.80 -11.93
N PRO A 43 10.89 -6.69 -11.80
CA PRO A 43 10.49 -7.27 -10.52
C PRO A 43 11.56 -8.23 -10.01
N ILE A 44 12.27 -7.84 -8.96
CA ILE A 44 13.42 -8.59 -8.43
C ILE A 44 12.96 -9.85 -7.69
N THR A 45 13.36 -11.02 -8.20
CA THR A 45 13.09 -12.32 -7.56
C THR A 45 14.25 -12.81 -6.70
N MET A 46 15.12 -11.92 -6.22
CA MET A 46 16.37 -12.22 -5.49
C MET A 46 16.29 -11.84 -4.01
N CYS A 47 16.74 -12.73 -3.11
CA CYS A 47 16.69 -12.51 -1.66
C CYS A 47 17.94 -11.77 -1.13
N TYR A 48 17.75 -10.56 -0.61
CA TYR A 48 18.84 -9.67 -0.16
C TYR A 48 19.72 -10.20 1.01
N PHE A 49 19.39 -11.36 1.60
CA PHE A 49 20.17 -11.99 2.67
C PHE A 49 21.12 -13.09 2.19
N CYS A 50 20.78 -13.79 1.11
CA CYS A 50 21.55 -14.92 0.59
C CYS A 50 21.93 -14.78 -0.90
N GLU A 51 21.52 -13.68 -1.51
CA GLU A 51 21.75 -13.29 -2.91
C GLU A 51 21.31 -14.35 -3.95
N ARG A 52 20.45 -15.29 -3.53
CA ARG A 52 19.81 -16.26 -4.42
C ARG A 52 18.65 -15.62 -5.18
N THR A 53 18.67 -15.75 -6.50
CA THR A 53 17.52 -15.54 -7.39
C THR A 53 16.58 -16.76 -7.39
N PHE A 54 15.27 -16.50 -7.42
CA PHE A 54 14.19 -17.48 -7.41
C PHE A 54 13.41 -17.45 -8.73
N LYS A 55 12.67 -18.53 -9.04
CA LYS A 55 11.91 -18.63 -10.31
C LYS A 55 10.85 -17.53 -10.51
N ASP A 56 10.17 -17.12 -9.44
CA ASP A 56 9.16 -16.06 -9.47
C ASP A 56 8.96 -15.42 -8.08
N SER A 57 8.21 -14.32 -8.05
CA SER A 57 7.93 -13.55 -6.85
C SER A 57 7.20 -14.36 -5.76
N ALA A 58 6.43 -15.39 -6.13
CA ALA A 58 5.80 -16.29 -5.16
C ALA A 58 6.83 -17.21 -4.48
N ALA A 59 7.85 -17.67 -5.22
CA ALA A 59 8.90 -18.55 -4.70
C ALA A 59 9.79 -17.84 -3.68
N ILE A 60 10.17 -16.58 -3.94
CA ILE A 60 10.91 -15.77 -2.97
C ILE A 60 10.07 -15.43 -1.72
N GLN A 61 8.78 -15.08 -1.85
CA GLN A 61 7.91 -14.89 -0.67
C GLN A 61 7.76 -16.16 0.18
N ALA A 62 7.70 -17.34 -0.45
CA ALA A 62 7.71 -18.61 0.27
C ALA A 62 9.04 -18.84 0.99
N HIS A 63 10.17 -18.60 0.31
CA HIS A 63 11.51 -18.72 0.87
C HIS A 63 11.74 -17.80 2.06
N ILE A 64 11.46 -16.49 1.96
CA ILE A 64 11.74 -15.51 3.03
C ILE A 64 11.00 -15.89 4.32
N VAL A 65 9.72 -16.24 4.21
CA VAL A 65 8.89 -16.59 5.38
C VAL A 65 9.24 -17.99 5.92
N LEU A 66 9.64 -18.95 5.08
CA LEU A 66 9.96 -20.30 5.54
C LEU A 66 11.41 -20.51 5.97
N MET A 67 12.41 -19.85 5.38
CA MET A 67 13.81 -20.18 5.62
C MET A 67 14.47 -19.21 6.59
N ASN A 68 15.06 -19.75 7.65
CA ASN A 68 15.80 -18.97 8.63
C ASN A 68 17.20 -18.62 8.09
N HIS A 69 17.46 -17.32 8.00
CA HIS A 69 18.73 -16.71 7.58
C HIS A 69 19.56 -16.21 8.79
N LEU A 70 19.07 -16.44 10.01
CA LEU A 70 19.68 -15.97 11.24
C LEU A 70 20.51 -17.08 11.91
N PRO A 71 21.59 -16.73 12.65
CA PRO A 71 22.41 -17.69 13.39
C PRO A 71 21.58 -18.69 14.21
N PRO A 72 21.96 -19.98 14.27
CA PRO A 72 23.22 -20.56 13.78
C PRO A 72 23.27 -20.88 12.26
N PHE A 73 22.27 -20.44 11.50
CA PHE A 73 22.17 -20.68 10.05
C PHE A 73 22.81 -19.56 9.23
N ASP A 74 23.20 -19.85 8.00
CA ASP A 74 23.99 -18.95 7.13
C ASP A 74 23.45 -18.88 5.68
N SER A 75 24.25 -18.34 4.76
CA SER A 75 23.95 -18.27 3.32
C SER A 75 24.16 -19.59 2.57
N ASN A 76 24.50 -20.69 3.25
CA ASN A 76 24.74 -22.00 2.65
C ASN A 76 23.75 -23.07 3.16
N GLN A 77 23.45 -23.05 4.46
CA GLN A 77 22.51 -23.93 5.15
C GLN A 77 21.46 -23.13 5.92
N GLN A 78 20.19 -23.36 5.60
CA GLN A 78 19.04 -22.67 6.19
C GLN A 78 18.07 -23.65 6.82
N GLN A 79 17.45 -23.28 7.95
CA GLN A 79 16.40 -24.10 8.56
C GLN A 79 15.02 -23.69 8.07
N CYS A 80 14.23 -24.66 7.61
CA CYS A 80 12.81 -24.46 7.34
C CYS A 80 12.03 -24.30 8.65
N ARG A 81 11.50 -23.10 8.91
CA ARG A 81 10.72 -22.74 10.10
C ARG A 81 9.47 -23.62 10.30
N ALA A 82 8.93 -24.22 9.23
CA ALA A 82 7.79 -25.13 9.29
C ALA A 82 8.15 -26.55 9.77
N CYS A 83 9.04 -27.25 9.07
CA CYS A 83 9.37 -28.67 9.36
C CYS A 83 10.67 -28.89 10.15
N LYS A 84 11.40 -27.81 10.46
CA LYS A 84 12.69 -27.78 11.18
C LYS A 84 13.88 -28.47 10.51
N CYS A 85 13.69 -29.07 9.33
CA CYS A 85 14.79 -29.58 8.51
C CYS A 85 15.75 -28.45 8.09
N THR A 86 17.05 -28.73 8.13
CA THR A 86 18.07 -27.94 7.42
C THR A 86 18.01 -28.26 5.93
N VAL A 87 18.19 -27.25 5.08
CA VAL A 87 18.15 -27.32 3.62
C VAL A 87 19.32 -26.49 3.09
N THR A 88 20.02 -26.94 2.05
CA THR A 88 21.03 -26.08 1.41
C THR A 88 20.35 -24.93 0.67
N VAL A 89 21.00 -23.77 0.58
CA VAL A 89 20.44 -22.61 -0.16
C VAL A 89 20.20 -22.92 -1.64
N ARG A 90 20.79 -23.98 -2.21
CA ARG A 90 20.52 -24.46 -3.58
C ARG A 90 19.23 -25.28 -3.69
N ASP A 91 18.83 -26.01 -2.65
CA ASP A 91 17.69 -26.94 -2.68
C ASP A 91 16.38 -26.33 -2.12
N VAL A 92 16.42 -25.08 -1.66
CA VAL A 92 15.27 -24.38 -1.05
C VAL A 92 14.01 -24.37 -1.92
N GLU A 93 14.10 -24.13 -3.23
CA GLU A 93 12.91 -24.10 -4.11
C GLU A 93 12.27 -25.49 -4.29
N GLN A 94 13.06 -26.55 -4.18
CA GLN A 94 12.66 -27.94 -4.30
C GLN A 94 12.12 -28.50 -2.96
N HIS A 95 12.42 -27.84 -1.85
CA HIS A 95 11.99 -28.27 -0.53
C HIS A 95 10.45 -28.26 -0.39
N LYS A 96 9.87 -29.39 0.06
CA LYS A 96 8.42 -29.64 0.11
C LYS A 96 7.58 -28.49 0.71
N CYS A 97 8.02 -27.91 1.83
CA CYS A 97 7.27 -26.80 2.44
C CYS A 97 7.32 -25.52 1.58
N ALA A 98 8.43 -25.24 0.90
CA ALA A 98 8.54 -24.11 -0.02
C ALA A 98 7.65 -24.33 -1.24
N VAL A 99 7.75 -25.48 -1.91
CA VAL A 99 6.90 -25.85 -3.06
C VAL A 99 5.41 -25.65 -2.75
N LEU A 100 4.92 -26.23 -1.65
CA LEU A 100 3.52 -26.10 -1.23
C LEU A 100 3.12 -24.65 -0.93
N LYS A 101 4.01 -23.87 -0.30
CA LYS A 101 3.73 -22.47 0.05
C LYS A 101 3.73 -21.56 -1.18
N THR A 102 4.64 -21.80 -2.13
CA THR A 102 4.68 -21.12 -3.43
C THR A 102 3.43 -21.42 -4.25
N VAL A 103 2.96 -22.67 -4.28
CA VAL A 103 1.70 -23.05 -4.95
C VAL A 103 0.50 -22.32 -4.34
N PHE A 104 0.42 -22.24 -3.01
CA PHE A 104 -0.62 -21.43 -2.34
C PHE A 104 -0.55 -19.95 -2.73
N LEU A 105 0.65 -19.35 -2.75
CA LEU A 105 0.82 -17.94 -3.10
C LEU A 105 0.41 -17.65 -4.55
N ARG A 106 0.86 -18.47 -5.52
CA ARG A 106 0.43 -18.37 -6.93
C ARG A 106 -1.09 -18.56 -7.10
N PHE A 107 -1.71 -19.41 -6.29
CA PHE A 107 -3.16 -19.63 -6.32
C PHE A 107 -3.93 -18.40 -5.83
N VAL A 108 -3.56 -17.82 -4.69
CA VAL A 108 -4.27 -16.64 -4.18
C VAL A 108 -4.02 -15.38 -5.01
N SER A 109 -2.85 -15.25 -5.66
CA SER A 109 -2.52 -14.15 -6.56
C SER A 109 -3.12 -14.27 -7.99
N GLY A 110 -3.71 -15.42 -8.32
CA GLY A 110 -4.10 -15.78 -9.68
C GLY A 110 -5.50 -15.31 -10.11
N VAL A 111 -5.73 -15.34 -11.44
CA VAL A 111 -6.94 -14.84 -12.12
C VAL A 111 -8.24 -15.53 -11.67
N SER A 112 -8.16 -16.79 -11.26
CA SER A 112 -9.30 -17.54 -10.70
C SER A 112 -9.71 -17.10 -9.29
N THR A 113 -8.83 -16.39 -8.57
CA THR A 113 -9.05 -15.95 -7.18
C THR A 113 -9.21 -14.44 -7.08
N ILE A 114 -8.47 -13.65 -7.87
CA ILE A 114 -8.60 -12.19 -7.96
C ILE A 114 -9.69 -11.80 -8.97
N VAL A 115 -10.94 -12.19 -8.68
CA VAL A 115 -12.08 -11.92 -9.58
C VAL A 115 -12.66 -10.51 -9.32
N HIS A 116 -12.62 -9.65 -10.34
CA HIS A 116 -12.90 -8.20 -10.27
C HIS A 116 -11.77 -7.37 -9.62
N GLY A 117 -10.53 -7.84 -9.75
CA GLY A 117 -9.32 -7.08 -9.44
C GLY A 117 -8.88 -7.08 -7.96
N PRO A 118 -7.60 -6.73 -7.65
CA PRO A 118 -7.01 -6.93 -6.33
C PRO A 118 -7.77 -6.30 -5.15
N PRO A 119 -7.71 -6.90 -3.95
CA PRO A 119 -8.44 -6.46 -2.76
C PRO A 119 -7.91 -5.14 -2.13
N TYR A 120 -7.06 -4.40 -2.86
CA TYR A 120 -6.54 -3.08 -2.50
C TYR A 120 -6.87 -2.03 -3.59
N ARG A 121 -7.80 -2.35 -4.52
CA ARG A 121 -8.27 -1.48 -5.61
C ARG A 121 -9.71 -1.05 -5.37
N CYS A 122 -9.96 0.25 -5.24
CA CYS A 122 -11.31 0.78 -5.04
C CYS A 122 -12.11 0.81 -6.35
N LEU A 123 -13.28 0.17 -6.35
CA LEU A 123 -14.19 0.11 -7.50
C LEU A 123 -15.00 1.39 -7.69
N PHE A 124 -15.16 2.23 -6.66
CA PHE A 124 -15.81 3.54 -6.79
C PHE A 124 -14.82 4.59 -7.32
N CYS A 125 -13.59 4.63 -6.80
CA CYS A 125 -12.54 5.57 -7.22
C CYS A 125 -11.74 5.08 -8.43
N ARG A 126 -12.39 4.72 -9.54
CA ARG A 126 -11.72 4.43 -10.85
C ARG A 126 -10.52 3.47 -10.75
N SER A 127 -10.63 2.39 -9.96
CA SER A 127 -9.53 1.42 -9.74
C SER A 127 -8.27 1.99 -9.04
N GLN A 128 -8.41 3.08 -8.30
CA GLN A 128 -7.33 3.64 -7.47
C GLN A 128 -6.83 2.58 -6.47
N SER A 129 -5.51 2.41 -6.42
CA SER A 129 -4.83 1.60 -5.42
C SER A 129 -4.72 2.34 -4.09
N VAL A 130 -5.01 1.63 -3.01
CA VAL A 130 -4.70 2.02 -1.63
C VAL A 130 -3.66 1.07 -1.05
N GLY A 131 -3.03 1.43 0.07
CA GLY A 131 -1.84 0.73 0.60
C GLY A 131 -2.07 -0.75 0.92
N SER A 132 -3.28 -1.14 1.33
CA SER A 132 -3.65 -2.52 1.61
C SER A 132 -5.16 -2.77 1.48
N ARG A 133 -5.60 -4.02 1.66
CA ARG A 133 -7.03 -4.33 1.84
C ARG A 133 -7.63 -3.79 3.15
N VAL A 134 -6.80 -3.48 4.15
CA VAL A 134 -7.26 -2.81 5.37
C VAL A 134 -7.53 -1.34 5.06
N ASP A 135 -6.62 -0.69 4.33
CA ASP A 135 -6.83 0.65 3.81
C ASP A 135 -8.02 0.70 2.85
N LEU A 136 -8.30 -0.36 2.07
CA LEU A 136 -9.51 -0.42 1.26
C LEU A 136 -10.77 -0.47 2.12
N ALA A 137 -10.80 -1.30 3.16
CA ALA A 137 -11.95 -1.35 4.07
C ALA A 137 -12.16 0.01 4.76
N MET A 138 -11.09 0.66 5.24
CA MET A 138 -11.16 1.98 5.86
C MET A 138 -11.54 3.08 4.86
N HIS A 139 -10.99 3.07 3.65
CA HIS A 139 -11.35 3.99 2.57
C HIS A 139 -12.84 3.86 2.20
N LEU A 140 -13.38 2.64 2.09
CA LEU A 140 -14.80 2.44 1.84
C LEU A 140 -15.69 3.00 2.96
N LEU A 141 -15.28 2.86 4.23
CA LEU A 141 -16.01 3.41 5.38
C LEU A 141 -15.77 4.91 5.62
N CYS A 142 -14.69 5.50 5.08
CA CYS A 142 -14.38 6.93 5.21
C CYS A 142 -14.91 7.78 4.02
N TYR A 143 -14.92 7.22 2.81
CA TYR A 143 -15.31 7.93 1.58
C TYR A 143 -16.69 7.51 1.08
N HIS A 144 -16.98 6.20 1.02
CA HIS A 144 -18.13 5.60 0.31
C HIS A 144 -19.22 5.05 1.24
N ARG A 145 -19.20 5.48 2.50
CA ARG A 145 -20.16 5.08 3.53
C ARG A 145 -21.60 5.48 3.15
N PRO A 146 -22.63 4.63 3.37
CA PRO A 146 -24.01 5.00 3.10
C PRO A 146 -24.41 6.22 3.95
N HIS A 147 -25.15 7.15 3.35
CA HIS A 147 -25.65 8.36 4.02
C HIS A 147 -24.55 9.25 4.64
N LYS A 148 -23.29 9.15 4.17
CA LYS A 148 -22.19 10.04 4.58
C LYS A 148 -22.55 11.51 4.33
N PRO A 149 -22.46 12.40 5.33
CA PRO A 149 -22.61 13.83 5.09
C PRO A 149 -21.48 14.37 4.18
N PRO A 150 -21.76 15.36 3.31
CA PRO A 150 -20.74 16.00 2.50
C PRO A 150 -19.63 16.66 3.34
N GLY A 151 -18.40 16.66 2.81
CA GLY A 151 -17.24 17.29 3.46
C GLY A 151 -16.84 16.69 4.82
N ARG A 152 -17.28 15.47 5.14
CA ARG A 152 -16.94 14.77 6.41
C ARG A 152 -16.42 13.37 6.18
N CYS A 153 -15.49 12.95 7.04
CA CYS A 153 -15.07 11.56 7.15
C CYS A 153 -16.29 10.68 7.46
N GLY A 154 -16.41 9.55 6.78
CA GLY A 154 -17.47 8.61 7.06
C GLY A 154 -17.40 8.02 8.48
N MET A 155 -16.21 7.80 9.04
CA MET A 155 -16.06 7.10 10.34
C MET A 155 -16.06 8.01 11.57
N CYS A 156 -15.81 9.32 11.45
CA CYS A 156 -15.76 10.23 12.60
C CYS A 156 -16.13 11.68 12.26
N ILE A 157 -15.99 12.60 13.22
CA ILE A 157 -16.36 14.02 13.06
C ILE A 157 -15.42 14.88 12.20
N PHE A 158 -14.33 14.30 11.67
CA PHE A 158 -13.35 15.01 10.84
C PHE A 158 -13.96 15.60 9.57
N THR A 159 -13.48 16.77 9.14
CA THR A 159 -14.02 17.57 8.03
C THR A 159 -12.95 17.90 7.00
N TYR A 160 -13.31 17.90 5.71
CA TYR A 160 -12.43 18.24 4.59
C TYR A 160 -13.19 18.97 3.47
N GLU A 161 -12.45 19.60 2.56
CA GLU A 161 -12.99 20.22 1.35
C GLU A 161 -13.34 19.15 0.29
N GLU A 162 -14.62 18.88 0.09
CA GLU A 162 -15.06 17.87 -0.88
C GLU A 162 -15.09 18.45 -2.30
N PRO A 163 -14.47 17.80 -3.31
CA PRO A 163 -14.43 18.33 -4.68
C PRO A 163 -15.82 18.55 -5.27
N ALA A 164 -15.94 19.60 -6.10
CA ALA A 164 -17.16 19.88 -6.83
C ALA A 164 -17.57 18.66 -7.71
N PRO A 165 -18.87 18.30 -7.77
CA PRO A 165 -19.35 17.23 -8.64
C PRO A 165 -18.95 17.45 -10.10
N SER A 166 -18.66 16.35 -10.81
CA SER A 166 -18.41 16.41 -12.24
C SER A 166 -19.62 16.99 -12.99
N PRO A 167 -19.44 17.89 -13.97
CA PRO A 167 -20.54 18.44 -14.75
C PRO A 167 -21.30 17.33 -15.49
N SER A 168 -22.58 17.55 -15.80
CA SER A 168 -23.37 16.58 -16.58
C SER A 168 -22.72 16.32 -17.95
N PRO A 169 -22.72 15.06 -18.45
CA PRO A 169 -22.13 14.76 -19.75
C PRO A 169 -22.79 15.55 -20.88
N ASN A 170 -21.99 16.06 -21.81
CA ASN A 170 -22.48 16.84 -22.95
C ASN A 170 -23.12 15.92 -24.01
N VAL A 171 -24.40 15.60 -23.84
CA VAL A 171 -25.22 14.83 -24.79
C VAL A 171 -26.41 15.69 -25.23
N PRO A 172 -26.69 15.83 -26.54
CA PRO A 172 -27.80 16.64 -27.03
C PRO A 172 -29.15 16.22 -26.42
N PRO A 173 -29.99 17.18 -25.98
CA PRO A 173 -31.26 16.89 -25.33
C PRO A 173 -32.24 16.20 -26.30
N LEU A 174 -33.13 15.37 -25.76
CA LEU A 174 -34.18 14.69 -26.53
C LEU A 174 -35.15 15.71 -27.17
N PRO A 175 -35.49 15.55 -28.47
CA PRO A 175 -36.58 16.27 -29.09
C PRO A 175 -37.92 15.98 -28.36
N ALA A 176 -38.79 16.98 -28.26
CA ALA A 176 -40.09 16.85 -27.59
C ALA A 176 -40.98 15.72 -28.17
N ASN A 177 -40.82 15.43 -29.47
CA ASN A 177 -41.60 14.44 -30.21
C ASN A 177 -40.88 13.08 -30.33
N ALA A 178 -39.87 12.80 -29.50
CA ALA A 178 -39.03 11.61 -29.64
C ALA A 178 -39.80 10.29 -29.44
N THR A 179 -39.51 9.31 -30.30
CA THR A 179 -40.06 7.94 -30.20
C THR A 179 -39.47 7.17 -29.02
N GLU A 180 -40.09 6.06 -28.62
CA GLU A 180 -39.56 5.19 -27.56
C GLU A 180 -38.16 4.64 -27.91
N GLU A 181 -37.90 4.38 -29.19
CA GLU A 181 -36.59 3.95 -29.71
C GLU A 181 -35.56 5.06 -29.53
N GLN A 182 -35.89 6.31 -29.89
CA GLN A 182 -35.03 7.47 -29.68
C GLN A 182 -34.77 7.75 -28.19
N LYS A 183 -35.76 7.56 -27.32
CA LYS A 183 -35.59 7.64 -25.85
C LYS A 183 -34.63 6.57 -25.34
N LYS A 184 -34.79 5.31 -25.79
CA LYS A 184 -33.88 4.19 -25.46
C LYS A 184 -32.46 4.45 -25.96
N GLU A 185 -32.29 5.04 -27.13
CA GLU A 185 -30.98 5.36 -27.70
C GLU A 185 -30.30 6.54 -27.02
N HIS A 186 -31.03 7.63 -26.73
CA HIS A 186 -30.51 8.72 -25.92
C HIS A 186 -30.13 8.24 -24.51
N ALA A 187 -30.94 7.38 -23.87
CA ALA A 187 -30.59 6.79 -22.58
C ALA A 187 -29.31 5.93 -22.62
N LYS A 188 -29.07 5.19 -23.73
CA LYS A 188 -27.78 4.50 -23.96
C LYS A 188 -26.63 5.50 -24.17
N ALA A 189 -26.85 6.58 -24.93
CA ALA A 189 -25.84 7.59 -25.21
C ALA A 189 -25.43 8.37 -23.94
N VAL A 190 -26.38 8.83 -23.13
CA VAL A 190 -26.14 9.45 -21.81
C VAL A 190 -25.40 8.47 -20.91
N ARG A 191 -25.85 7.21 -20.83
CA ARG A 191 -25.15 6.18 -20.02
C ARG A 191 -23.70 5.97 -20.47
N LEU A 192 -23.44 5.91 -21.77
CA LEU A 192 -22.09 5.75 -22.32
C LEU A 192 -21.23 7.01 -22.10
N ALA A 193 -21.83 8.21 -22.16
CA ALA A 193 -21.15 9.46 -21.87
C ALA A 193 -20.75 9.57 -20.38
N VAL A 194 -21.62 9.16 -19.45
CA VAL A 194 -21.26 9.01 -18.02
C VAL A 194 -20.13 7.98 -17.86
N GLU A 195 -20.24 6.80 -18.49
CA GLU A 195 -19.19 5.76 -18.40
C GLU A 195 -17.86 6.21 -19.04
N ASN A 196 -17.87 7.08 -20.05
CA ASN A 196 -16.67 7.71 -20.62
C ASN A 196 -16.06 8.74 -19.65
N GLN A 197 -16.88 9.67 -19.14
CA GLN A 197 -16.44 10.73 -18.23
C GLN A 197 -15.87 10.15 -16.92
N MET A 198 -16.47 9.07 -16.41
CA MET A 198 -15.93 8.30 -15.27
C MET A 198 -14.58 7.61 -15.57
N CYS A 199 -14.18 7.47 -16.84
CA CYS A 199 -12.87 6.96 -17.24
C CYS A 199 -11.83 8.06 -17.47
N GLU A 200 -12.19 9.34 -17.46
CA GLU A 200 -11.25 10.46 -17.61
C GLU A 200 -10.36 10.64 -16.36
N LEU A 201 -9.26 11.38 -16.50
CA LEU A 201 -8.39 11.72 -15.36
C LEU A 201 -8.93 12.96 -14.63
N PRO A 202 -8.81 13.05 -13.29
CA PRO A 202 -9.07 14.29 -12.57
C PRO A 202 -8.22 15.44 -13.13
N VAL A 203 -8.86 16.51 -13.55
CA VAL A 203 -8.21 17.64 -14.25
C VAL A 203 -7.37 18.50 -13.29
N ASN A 204 -7.73 18.52 -12.01
CA ASN A 204 -7.09 19.30 -10.97
C ASN A 204 -6.74 18.42 -9.74
N PRO A 205 -5.71 18.76 -8.95
CA PRO A 205 -5.49 18.21 -7.61
C PRO A 205 -6.70 18.43 -6.69
N THR A 206 -6.84 17.59 -5.67
CA THR A 206 -7.97 17.63 -4.72
C THR A 206 -7.49 17.60 -3.26
N PRO A 207 -6.91 18.71 -2.74
CA PRO A 207 -6.24 18.72 -1.43
C PRO A 207 -7.09 18.25 -0.25
N GLY A 208 -8.42 18.43 -0.29
CA GLY A 208 -9.32 17.90 0.73
C GLY A 208 -9.48 16.38 0.71
N LEU A 209 -9.37 15.71 -0.45
CA LEU A 209 -9.33 14.24 -0.51
C LEU A 209 -7.99 13.69 -0.03
N ASP A 210 -6.89 14.43 -0.24
CA ASP A 210 -5.57 14.11 0.29
C ASP A 210 -5.55 14.27 1.82
N SER A 211 -6.21 15.31 2.34
CA SER A 211 -6.45 15.54 3.77
C SER A 211 -7.29 14.44 4.41
N LEU A 212 -8.35 13.96 3.74
CA LEU A 212 -9.09 12.77 4.18
C LEU A 212 -8.21 11.51 4.15
N SER A 213 -7.37 11.35 3.13
CA SER A 213 -6.49 10.17 2.98
C SER A 213 -5.45 10.10 4.10
N PHE A 214 -4.83 11.24 4.42
CA PHE A 214 -3.99 11.44 5.59
C PHE A 214 -4.72 10.97 6.85
N HIS A 215 -5.89 11.54 7.12
CA HIS A 215 -6.68 11.26 8.31
C HIS A 215 -7.06 9.77 8.45
N THR A 216 -7.55 9.14 7.38
CA THR A 216 -7.85 7.70 7.37
C THR A 216 -6.60 6.87 7.68
N SER A 217 -5.44 7.24 7.10
CA SER A 217 -4.19 6.50 7.29
C SER A 217 -3.57 6.60 8.69
N THR A 218 -3.88 7.67 9.44
CA THR A 218 -3.32 7.90 10.80
C THR A 218 -4.29 7.55 11.92
N GLU A 219 -5.59 7.86 11.76
CA GLU A 219 -6.58 7.73 12.84
C GLU A 219 -7.42 6.44 12.75
N HIS A 220 -7.45 5.78 11.60
CA HIS A 220 -8.30 4.61 11.37
C HIS A 220 -7.50 3.36 10.97
N THR A 221 -6.68 3.42 9.91
CA THR A 221 -5.86 2.28 9.44
C THR A 221 -5.04 1.56 10.54
N PRO A 222 -4.33 2.23 11.47
CA PRO A 222 -3.39 1.54 12.36
C PRO A 222 -4.04 0.50 13.28
N ALA A 223 -5.21 0.81 13.84
CA ALA A 223 -5.95 -0.09 14.74
C ALA A 223 -6.44 -1.34 13.99
N TYR A 224 -7.05 -1.17 12.81
CA TYR A 224 -7.54 -2.29 12.01
C TYR A 224 -6.40 -3.09 11.35
N THR A 225 -5.23 -2.49 11.12
CA THR A 225 -4.05 -3.20 10.62
C THR A 225 -3.41 -4.07 11.70
N LEU A 226 -3.32 -3.56 12.94
CA LEU A 226 -2.94 -4.37 14.12
C LEU A 226 -3.92 -5.55 14.33
N TRP A 227 -5.22 -5.29 14.25
CA TRP A 227 -6.28 -6.31 14.34
C TRP A 227 -6.17 -7.35 13.23
N SER A 228 -5.99 -6.92 11.97
CA SER A 228 -5.82 -7.83 10.83
C SER A 228 -4.54 -8.67 10.95
N ARG A 229 -3.40 -8.06 11.28
CA ARG A 229 -2.12 -8.78 11.52
C ARG A 229 -2.23 -9.78 12.68
N ARG A 230 -2.97 -9.48 13.75
CA ARG A 230 -3.29 -10.44 14.82
C ARG A 230 -4.08 -11.64 14.27
N ASN A 231 -5.16 -11.38 13.55
CA ASN A 231 -6.10 -12.43 13.14
C ASN A 231 -5.51 -13.36 12.05
N ILE A 232 -4.68 -12.84 11.15
CA ILE A 232 -3.99 -13.61 10.08
C ILE A 232 -3.02 -14.68 10.64
N MET A 233 -2.60 -14.58 11.90
CA MET A 233 -1.82 -15.62 12.58
C MET A 233 -2.68 -16.74 13.16
N GLY A 234 -3.92 -16.42 13.59
CA GLY A 234 -4.87 -17.39 14.15
C GLY A 234 -5.66 -18.15 13.08
N ASP A 235 -6.11 -17.46 12.02
CA ASP A 235 -6.88 -18.05 10.92
C ASP A 235 -6.17 -17.88 9.57
N SER A 236 -5.96 -18.99 8.87
CA SER A 236 -5.37 -19.04 7.55
C SER A 236 -6.33 -18.63 6.43
N ASN A 237 -7.65 -18.70 6.64
CA ASN A 237 -8.66 -18.26 5.66
C ASN A 237 -8.59 -16.74 5.46
N LEU A 238 -8.15 -15.99 6.48
CA LEU A 238 -7.92 -14.55 6.38
C LEU A 238 -6.76 -14.16 5.45
N ARG A 239 -6.05 -15.12 4.85
CA ARG A 239 -5.02 -14.86 3.83
C ARG A 239 -5.58 -14.81 2.40
N PHE A 240 -6.83 -15.23 2.18
CA PHE A 240 -7.52 -15.08 0.91
C PHE A 240 -7.77 -13.59 0.59
N PRO A 241 -7.83 -13.17 -0.69
CA PRO A 241 -7.83 -11.75 -1.06
C PRO A 241 -8.98 -10.99 -0.38
N TYR A 242 -10.20 -11.51 -0.53
CA TYR A 242 -11.44 -10.85 -0.11
C TYR A 242 -11.93 -11.30 1.27
N ALA A 243 -11.02 -11.61 2.18
CA ALA A 243 -11.35 -11.77 3.59
C ALA A 243 -11.50 -10.39 4.26
N CYS A 244 -12.67 -10.12 4.85
CA CYS A 244 -12.96 -8.87 5.53
C CYS A 244 -12.02 -8.68 6.74
N PRO A 245 -11.25 -7.58 6.83
CA PRO A 245 -10.32 -7.38 7.95
C PRO A 245 -11.04 -7.10 9.28
N ILE A 246 -12.33 -6.72 9.25
CA ILE A 246 -13.12 -6.40 10.44
C ILE A 246 -13.67 -7.67 11.09
N CYS A 247 -14.55 -8.42 10.39
CA CYS A 247 -15.23 -9.61 10.92
C CYS A 247 -14.81 -10.96 10.30
N GLY A 248 -13.83 -10.98 9.41
CA GLY A 248 -13.27 -12.21 8.84
C GLY A 248 -14.08 -12.88 7.71
N TRP A 249 -15.27 -12.38 7.36
CA TRP A 249 -16.09 -12.94 6.26
C TRP A 249 -15.32 -12.98 4.93
N VAL A 250 -15.33 -14.12 4.23
CA VAL A 250 -14.55 -14.35 3.01
C VAL A 250 -15.45 -14.35 1.76
N SER A 251 -15.15 -13.44 0.84
CA SER A 251 -15.79 -13.31 -0.48
C SER A 251 -15.00 -14.03 -1.60
N LYS A 252 -15.65 -14.21 -2.77
CA LYS A 252 -15.00 -14.65 -4.02
C LYS A 252 -14.75 -13.51 -5.04
N THR A 253 -15.25 -12.30 -4.80
CA THR A 253 -15.10 -11.15 -5.73
C THR A 253 -14.86 -9.82 -5.01
N ASN A 254 -14.17 -8.90 -5.70
CA ASN A 254 -13.90 -7.57 -5.16
C ASN A 254 -15.19 -6.75 -4.94
N TYR A 255 -16.18 -6.88 -5.84
CA TYR A 255 -17.47 -6.18 -5.69
C TYR A 255 -18.27 -6.68 -4.48
N ALA A 256 -18.19 -7.98 -4.15
CA ALA A 256 -18.87 -8.54 -2.98
C ALA A 256 -18.16 -8.15 -1.68
N PHE A 257 -16.84 -8.01 -1.69
CA PHE A 257 -16.08 -7.42 -0.57
C PHE A 257 -16.49 -5.95 -0.34
N HIS A 258 -16.54 -5.14 -1.40
CA HIS A 258 -16.99 -3.75 -1.34
C HIS A 258 -18.41 -3.62 -0.77
N ALA A 259 -19.36 -4.40 -1.29
CA ALA A 259 -20.74 -4.42 -0.82
C ALA A 259 -20.82 -4.83 0.66
N HIS A 260 -20.11 -5.88 1.08
CA HIS A 260 -20.04 -6.31 2.47
C HIS A 260 -19.51 -5.22 3.41
N VAL A 261 -18.38 -4.57 3.06
CA VAL A 261 -17.81 -3.52 3.92
C VAL A 261 -18.80 -2.37 4.12
N ILE A 262 -19.36 -1.86 3.02
CA ILE A 262 -20.27 -0.71 3.02
C ILE A 262 -21.61 -1.03 3.71
N CYS A 263 -22.16 -2.23 3.52
CA CYS A 263 -23.48 -2.58 4.05
C CYS A 263 -23.47 -3.19 5.46
N CYS A 264 -22.44 -3.96 5.83
CA CYS A 264 -22.38 -4.68 7.10
C CYS A 264 -21.63 -3.94 8.21
N HIS A 265 -20.75 -2.99 7.85
CA HIS A 265 -19.95 -2.20 8.80
C HIS A 265 -20.20 -0.69 8.66
N GLY A 266 -21.15 -0.29 7.82
CA GLY A 266 -21.47 1.10 7.51
C GLY A 266 -22.45 1.79 8.47
N ASN A 267 -23.00 1.12 9.49
CA ASN A 267 -23.99 1.72 10.40
C ASN A 267 -23.37 2.62 11.47
N LEU A 268 -24.07 3.69 11.85
CA LEU A 268 -23.52 4.76 12.71
C LEU A 268 -23.35 4.34 14.17
N SER A 269 -24.13 3.37 14.65
CA SER A 269 -23.88 2.69 15.91
C SER A 269 -23.42 1.25 15.68
N GLU A 270 -22.52 0.77 16.53
CA GLU A 270 -22.09 -0.63 16.54
C GLU A 270 -23.29 -1.57 16.78
N ILE A 271 -24.24 -1.13 17.62
CA ILE A 271 -25.53 -1.80 17.88
C ILE A 271 -26.28 -2.15 16.59
N GLN A 272 -26.26 -1.29 15.55
CA GLN A 272 -26.90 -1.59 14.27
C GLN A 272 -26.13 -2.66 13.46
N ASN A 273 -24.80 -2.69 13.54
CA ASN A 273 -23.99 -3.77 12.94
C ASN A 273 -24.21 -5.10 13.69
N ASP A 274 -24.33 -5.06 15.02
CA ASP A 274 -24.60 -6.24 15.86
C ASP A 274 -26.01 -6.80 15.66
N LEU A 275 -27.01 -5.93 15.51
CA LEU A 275 -28.39 -6.30 15.11
C LEU A 275 -28.51 -6.67 13.62
N LYS A 276 -27.39 -6.78 12.90
CA LYS A 276 -27.31 -7.22 11.49
C LYS A 276 -28.22 -6.39 10.56
N ILE A 277 -28.26 -5.08 10.81
CA ILE A 277 -29.00 -4.11 9.99
C ILE A 277 -28.12 -3.69 8.81
N CYS A 278 -28.68 -3.70 7.60
CA CYS A 278 -28.01 -3.27 6.38
C CYS A 278 -27.91 -1.75 6.32
N ALA A 279 -26.68 -1.20 6.40
CA ALA A 279 -26.43 0.23 6.41
C ALA A 279 -26.89 0.98 5.14
N MET A 280 -27.14 0.27 4.03
CA MET A 280 -27.58 0.84 2.76
C MET A 280 -29.11 0.95 2.61
N CYS A 281 -29.90 0.21 3.40
CA CYS A 281 -31.37 0.21 3.24
C CYS A 281 -32.19 -0.11 4.51
N GLY A 282 -31.55 -0.29 5.67
CA GLY A 282 -32.24 -0.58 6.94
C GLY A 282 -32.78 -2.01 7.11
N PHE A 283 -32.56 -2.92 6.14
CA PHE A 283 -33.00 -4.32 6.26
C PHE A 283 -32.30 -5.02 7.42
N ALA A 284 -33.07 -5.50 8.42
CA ALA A 284 -32.57 -6.29 9.54
C ALA A 284 -32.56 -7.79 9.20
N ALA A 285 -31.42 -8.46 9.38
CA ALA A 285 -31.31 -9.90 9.23
C ALA A 285 -31.25 -10.63 10.57
N VAL A 286 -31.65 -11.91 10.61
CA VAL A 286 -31.54 -12.76 11.81
C VAL A 286 -30.14 -13.38 12.01
N SER A 287 -29.21 -13.17 11.09
CA SER A 287 -27.83 -13.68 11.17
C SER A 287 -26.90 -12.97 10.17
N ASP A 288 -25.58 -13.04 10.41
CA ASP A 288 -24.56 -12.59 9.46
C ASP A 288 -24.70 -13.25 8.09
N SER A 289 -25.01 -14.55 8.02
CA SER A 289 -25.25 -15.25 6.74
C SER A 289 -26.45 -14.66 5.99
N GLY A 290 -27.54 -14.35 6.70
CA GLY A 290 -28.73 -13.70 6.13
C GLY A 290 -28.43 -12.27 5.64
N LEU A 291 -27.67 -11.48 6.40
CA LEU A 291 -27.25 -10.14 5.98
C LEU A 291 -26.36 -10.20 4.75
N ASN A 292 -25.34 -11.08 4.74
CA ASN A 292 -24.47 -11.25 3.59
C ASN A 292 -25.23 -11.71 2.34
N GLN A 293 -26.21 -12.61 2.47
CA GLN A 293 -27.07 -13.00 1.36
C GLN A 293 -27.94 -11.83 0.86
N HIS A 294 -28.54 -11.05 1.77
CA HIS A 294 -29.27 -9.84 1.42
C HIS A 294 -28.37 -8.85 0.63
N VAL A 295 -27.17 -8.57 1.13
CA VAL A 295 -26.20 -7.67 0.49
C VAL A 295 -25.79 -8.17 -0.89
N LEU A 296 -25.50 -9.47 -1.03
CA LEU A 296 -25.13 -10.08 -2.30
C LEU A 296 -26.23 -9.94 -3.36
N MET A 297 -27.49 -10.15 -2.99
CA MET A 297 -28.62 -10.13 -3.93
C MET A 297 -29.09 -8.72 -4.30
N ASN A 298 -28.97 -7.74 -3.39
CA ASN A 298 -29.58 -6.41 -3.58
C ASN A 298 -28.56 -5.31 -3.92
N HIS A 299 -27.33 -5.37 -3.36
CA HIS A 299 -26.42 -4.22 -3.31
C HIS A 299 -25.12 -4.39 -4.12
N THR A 300 -25.01 -5.46 -4.93
CA THR A 300 -23.78 -5.75 -5.69
C THR A 300 -23.76 -5.23 -7.12
N GLU A 301 -24.90 -5.09 -7.81
CA GLU A 301 -24.92 -4.93 -9.27
C GLU A 301 -24.25 -3.64 -9.77
N LEU A 302 -24.43 -2.51 -9.07
CA LEU A 302 -23.76 -1.25 -9.42
C LEU A 302 -22.23 -1.37 -9.27
N ILE A 303 -21.77 -2.01 -8.19
CA ILE A 303 -20.34 -2.18 -7.88
C ILE A 303 -19.69 -3.17 -8.87
N LYS A 304 -20.40 -4.24 -9.21
CA LYS A 304 -20.05 -5.21 -10.25
C LYS A 304 -19.95 -4.55 -11.63
N ARG A 305 -20.87 -3.63 -11.97
CA ARG A 305 -20.80 -2.82 -13.19
C ARG A 305 -19.54 -1.94 -13.24
N TYR A 306 -19.14 -1.31 -12.13
CA TYR A 306 -17.88 -0.57 -12.08
C TYR A 306 -16.67 -1.50 -12.29
N GLY A 307 -16.60 -2.64 -11.60
CA GLY A 307 -15.52 -3.63 -11.82
C GLY A 307 -15.41 -4.09 -13.27
N ASN A 308 -16.54 -4.37 -13.93
CA ASN A 308 -16.59 -4.71 -15.34
C ASN A 308 -16.15 -3.55 -16.27
N LEU A 309 -16.51 -2.29 -15.94
CA LEU A 309 -16.07 -1.11 -16.68
C LEU A 309 -14.55 -0.94 -16.59
N TRP A 310 -13.95 -1.05 -15.40
CA TRP A 310 -12.52 -0.88 -15.21
C TRP A 310 -11.70 -1.99 -15.89
N ILE A 311 -12.18 -3.24 -15.88
CA ILE A 311 -11.56 -4.33 -16.64
C ILE A 311 -11.68 -4.09 -18.15
N LYS A 312 -12.86 -3.70 -18.65
CA LYS A 312 -13.07 -3.38 -20.09
C LYS A 312 -12.22 -2.19 -20.57
N ARG A 313 -11.70 -1.37 -19.66
CA ARG A 313 -10.86 -0.19 -19.93
C ARG A 313 -9.40 -0.40 -19.57
N GLU A 314 -9.01 -1.63 -19.19
CA GLU A 314 -7.64 -1.99 -18.78
C GLU A 314 -7.12 -1.20 -17.55
N LEU A 315 -8.01 -0.48 -16.86
CA LEU A 315 -7.73 0.23 -15.60
C LEU A 315 -7.69 -0.72 -14.39
N LEU A 316 -8.14 -1.96 -14.56
CA LEU A 316 -8.13 -3.00 -13.53
C LEU A 316 -7.87 -4.37 -14.15
N MET A 317 -6.88 -5.09 -13.65
CA MET A 317 -6.57 -6.46 -14.06
C MET A 317 -6.94 -7.44 -12.96
N ASN A 318 -7.37 -8.65 -13.33
CA ASN A 318 -7.67 -9.75 -12.39
C ASN A 318 -6.38 -10.46 -11.91
N VAL A 319 -5.32 -9.72 -11.57
CA VAL A 319 -4.04 -10.29 -11.11
C VAL A 319 -3.34 -9.29 -10.19
N THR A 320 -2.49 -9.79 -9.29
CA THR A 320 -1.56 -8.97 -8.51
C THR A 320 -0.14 -9.42 -8.80
N ASP A 321 0.80 -8.47 -8.83
CA ASP A 321 2.21 -8.81 -8.73
C ASP A 321 2.57 -9.10 -7.26
N LEU A 322 3.38 -10.14 -7.05
CA LEU A 322 3.90 -10.56 -5.74
C LEU A 322 5.35 -10.11 -5.50
N ALA A 323 5.99 -9.33 -6.39
CA ALA A 323 7.22 -8.60 -6.07
C ALA A 323 6.92 -7.30 -5.31
N THR A 324 5.70 -6.76 -5.47
CA THR A 324 5.22 -5.52 -4.84
C THR A 324 4.08 -5.72 -3.82
N THR A 325 3.39 -6.87 -3.79
CA THR A 325 2.26 -7.15 -2.88
C THR A 325 2.51 -8.35 -1.97
N CYS A 326 2.29 -8.23 -0.67
CA CYS A 326 2.40 -9.35 0.26
C CYS A 326 1.21 -10.33 0.14
N GLY A 327 1.46 -11.58 -0.26
CA GLY A 327 0.43 -12.62 -0.46
C GLY A 327 -0.16 -13.24 0.81
N TYR A 328 -0.10 -12.53 1.94
CA TYR A 328 -0.60 -12.96 3.26
C TYR A 328 -1.55 -11.91 3.86
N CYS A 329 -1.11 -10.64 3.88
CA CYS A 329 -1.85 -9.52 4.44
C CYS A 329 -2.48 -8.60 3.39
N TRP A 330 -2.03 -8.68 2.13
CA TRP A 330 -2.40 -7.81 1.01
C TRP A 330 -2.05 -6.33 1.23
N GLU A 331 -0.94 -6.08 1.93
CA GLU A 331 -0.22 -4.81 2.01
C GLU A 331 0.71 -4.69 0.78
N THR A 332 0.83 -3.48 0.23
CA THR A 332 1.56 -3.17 -1.01
C THR A 332 2.73 -2.24 -0.75
N PHE A 333 3.80 -2.39 -1.53
CA PHE A 333 5.09 -1.76 -1.30
C PHE A 333 5.62 -1.12 -2.59
N ARG A 334 6.29 0.03 -2.47
CA ARG A 334 6.92 0.72 -3.62
C ARG A 334 8.14 -0.03 -4.14
N PHE A 335 8.83 -0.73 -3.24
CA PHE A 335 10.05 -1.47 -3.54
C PHE A 335 10.00 -2.88 -2.92
N ASP A 336 10.59 -3.85 -3.61
CA ASP A 336 10.61 -5.24 -3.15
C ASP A 336 11.42 -5.40 -1.85
N PHE A 337 12.49 -4.64 -1.63
CA PHE A 337 13.26 -4.68 -0.36
C PHE A 337 12.41 -4.28 0.87
N GLN A 338 11.38 -3.44 0.69
CA GLN A 338 10.40 -3.15 1.75
C GLN A 338 9.49 -4.35 2.01
N LEU A 339 9.02 -5.01 0.96
CA LEU A 339 8.25 -6.25 1.05
C LEU A 339 9.05 -7.40 1.71
N GLN A 340 10.34 -7.54 1.40
CA GLN A 340 11.19 -8.55 2.01
C GLN A 340 11.37 -8.32 3.53
N ALA A 341 11.59 -7.07 3.94
CA ALA A 341 11.63 -6.70 5.36
C ALA A 341 10.29 -6.94 6.07
N HIS A 342 9.18 -6.54 5.44
CA HIS A 342 7.82 -6.79 5.92
C HIS A 342 7.54 -8.30 6.15
N LEU A 343 7.86 -9.15 5.16
CA LEU A 343 7.64 -10.60 5.25
C LEU A 343 8.39 -11.22 6.45
N LEU A 344 9.60 -10.75 6.76
CA LEU A 344 10.31 -11.17 7.96
C LEU A 344 9.67 -10.59 9.23
N ALA A 345 9.50 -9.27 9.28
CA ALA A 345 9.02 -8.52 10.44
C ALA A 345 7.60 -8.93 10.89
N ALA A 346 6.66 -9.01 9.95
CA ALA A 346 5.24 -9.25 10.21
C ALA A 346 4.82 -10.73 10.11
N HIS A 347 5.55 -11.57 9.37
CA HIS A 347 5.10 -12.94 9.04
C HIS A 347 6.07 -14.07 9.43
N THR A 348 7.17 -13.77 10.13
CA THR A 348 7.99 -14.79 10.84
C THR A 348 7.94 -14.67 12.38
N THR A 349 6.86 -14.05 12.87
CA THR A 349 6.49 -13.88 14.28
C THR A 349 5.19 -14.62 14.61
N ASN A 350 4.90 -14.76 15.90
CA ASN A 350 3.63 -15.26 16.44
C ASN A 350 2.87 -14.19 17.27
N ASN A 351 3.34 -12.94 17.25
CA ASN A 351 2.76 -11.82 17.99
C ASN A 351 2.91 -10.54 17.12
N PRO A 352 1.85 -9.74 16.90
CA PRO A 352 1.91 -8.63 15.94
C PRO A 352 2.72 -7.43 16.45
N LEU A 353 3.05 -7.41 17.76
CA LEU A 353 3.90 -6.41 18.42
C LEU A 353 5.29 -6.97 18.72
N ARG A 354 5.74 -8.01 17.99
CA ARG A 354 7.10 -8.54 18.09
C ARG A 354 7.68 -8.77 16.70
N CYS A 355 8.83 -8.15 16.43
CA CYS A 355 9.48 -8.24 15.14
C CYS A 355 9.93 -9.67 14.83
N GLY A 356 9.42 -10.24 13.74
CA GLY A 356 9.82 -11.57 13.28
C GLY A 356 11.28 -11.65 12.81
N TRP A 357 11.90 -10.54 12.43
CA TRP A 357 13.33 -10.48 12.12
C TRP A 357 14.18 -10.46 13.40
N CYS A 358 14.36 -9.30 14.05
CA CYS A 358 15.30 -9.13 15.17
C CYS A 358 14.80 -9.67 16.54
N LYS A 359 13.52 -10.07 16.64
CA LYS A 359 12.85 -10.56 17.86
C LYS A 359 12.65 -9.55 19.00
N VAL A 360 12.95 -8.26 18.79
CA VAL A 360 12.51 -7.15 19.65
C VAL A 360 10.98 -7.14 19.75
N ASP A 361 10.47 -6.84 20.95
CA ASP A 361 9.04 -6.66 21.21
C ASP A 361 8.71 -5.23 21.64
N PHE A 362 7.48 -4.84 21.32
CA PHE A 362 6.86 -3.53 21.60
C PHE A 362 5.68 -3.69 22.56
N LEU A 363 5.68 -4.78 23.35
CA LEU A 363 4.61 -5.15 24.29
C LEU A 363 4.62 -4.31 25.57
N SER A 364 5.71 -3.59 25.81
CA SER A 364 5.87 -2.62 26.91
C SER A 364 5.21 -1.26 26.64
N CYS A 365 4.72 -1.02 25.42
CA CYS A 365 4.00 0.22 25.10
C CYS A 365 2.58 0.20 25.70
N ALA A 366 2.21 1.26 26.42
CA ALA A 366 0.93 1.34 27.14
C ALA A 366 -0.30 1.34 26.20
N ASP A 367 -0.17 1.95 25.02
CA ASP A 367 -1.14 1.82 23.93
C ASP A 367 -0.61 0.82 22.88
N PRO A 368 -1.29 -0.32 22.65
CA PRO A 368 -0.96 -1.26 21.57
C PRO A 368 -0.96 -0.65 20.17
N ILE A 369 -1.74 0.41 19.90
CA ILE A 369 -1.78 1.08 18.60
C ILE A 369 -0.49 1.89 18.39
N VAL A 370 -0.06 2.68 19.38
CA VAL A 370 1.25 3.37 19.34
C VAL A 370 2.39 2.33 19.26
N GLY A 371 2.33 1.25 20.04
CA GLY A 371 3.30 0.15 19.96
C GLY A 371 3.36 -0.49 18.56
N PHE A 372 2.22 -0.58 17.87
CA PHE A 372 2.16 -1.04 16.49
C PHE A 372 2.72 -0.02 15.48
N MET A 373 2.50 1.27 15.70
CA MET A 373 3.09 2.33 14.87
C MET A 373 4.62 2.38 15.00
N ILE A 374 5.17 2.15 16.20
CA ILE A 374 6.61 1.93 16.41
C ILE A 374 7.07 0.69 15.64
N MET A 375 6.34 -0.43 15.75
CA MET A 375 6.65 -1.67 15.01
C MET A 375 6.64 -1.46 13.48
N GLN A 376 5.77 -0.61 12.93
CA GLN A 376 5.80 -0.24 11.50
C GLN A 376 7.00 0.65 11.14
N HIS A 377 7.44 1.54 12.02
CA HIS A 377 8.68 2.31 11.83
C HIS A 377 9.91 1.41 11.86
N HIS A 378 9.93 0.46 12.79
CA HIS A 378 10.96 -0.57 12.92
C HIS A 378 11.03 -1.50 11.70
N GLU A 379 9.88 -1.90 11.14
CA GLU A 379 9.77 -2.66 9.89
C GLU A 379 10.36 -1.90 8.68
N LEU A 380 10.14 -0.58 8.60
CA LEU A 380 10.74 0.28 7.59
C LEU A 380 12.23 0.56 7.85
N ASN A 381 12.67 0.65 9.11
CA ASN A 381 14.08 0.73 9.46
C ASN A 381 14.83 -0.56 9.08
N HIS A 382 14.20 -1.72 9.25
CA HIS A 382 14.70 -3.00 8.75
C HIS A 382 14.82 -3.03 7.22
N ALA A 383 13.92 -2.38 6.47
CA ALA A 383 14.02 -2.27 5.02
C ALA A 383 15.27 -1.49 4.55
N ARG A 384 15.85 -0.62 5.38
CA ARG A 384 17.10 0.12 5.07
C ARG A 384 18.27 -0.83 4.80
N THR A 385 18.47 -1.84 5.64
CA THR A 385 19.57 -2.81 5.53
C THR A 385 19.45 -3.64 4.24
N LEU A 386 18.24 -3.84 3.73
CA LEU A 386 18.03 -4.50 2.44
C LEU A 386 18.18 -3.52 1.27
N HIS A 387 17.82 -2.25 1.47
CA HIS A 387 18.07 -1.17 0.51
C HIS A 387 19.58 -0.93 0.29
N GLU A 388 20.41 -1.07 1.34
CA GLU A 388 21.88 -1.04 1.24
C GLU A 388 22.41 -2.15 0.31
N VAL A 389 21.85 -3.37 0.38
CA VAL A 389 22.21 -4.47 -0.54
C VAL A 389 21.67 -4.22 -1.96
N ALA A 390 20.49 -3.59 -2.09
CA ALA A 390 19.94 -3.22 -3.40
C ALA A 390 20.79 -2.16 -4.11
N LEU A 391 21.22 -1.11 -3.41
CA LEU A 391 22.14 -0.08 -3.91
C LEU A 391 23.51 -0.65 -4.26
N ARG A 392 24.09 -1.52 -3.40
CA ARG A 392 25.38 -2.18 -3.64
C ARG A 392 25.42 -3.00 -4.94
N ASN A 393 24.27 -3.55 -5.34
CA ASN A 393 24.12 -4.39 -6.52
C ASN A 393 23.39 -3.66 -7.68
N GLU A 394 23.33 -2.32 -7.66
CA GLU A 394 22.79 -1.45 -8.73
C GLU A 394 21.31 -1.71 -9.09
N TYR A 395 20.54 -2.31 -8.18
CA TYR A 395 19.13 -2.66 -8.36
C TYR A 395 18.15 -1.49 -8.16
N THR A 396 18.64 -0.38 -7.60
CA THR A 396 17.89 0.85 -7.35
C THR A 396 18.87 2.01 -7.24
N TYR A 397 18.40 3.22 -7.56
CA TYR A 397 19.13 4.48 -7.36
C TYR A 397 18.40 5.44 -6.41
N GLU A 398 17.27 5.04 -5.80
CA GLU A 398 16.64 5.81 -4.73
C GLU A 398 17.59 5.86 -3.52
N GLN A 399 17.83 7.05 -2.98
CA GLN A 399 18.69 7.20 -1.80
C GLN A 399 18.04 6.64 -0.53
N ILE A 400 18.84 6.09 0.38
CA ILE A 400 18.38 5.69 1.71
C ILE A 400 17.99 6.96 2.49
N LYS A 401 16.69 7.14 2.70
CA LYS A 401 16.10 8.20 3.55
C LYS A 401 16.58 8.07 4.99
N ASP A 402 16.38 9.08 5.84
CA ASP A 402 16.78 9.03 7.26
C ASP A 402 16.06 7.93 8.07
N PRO A 403 16.62 7.47 9.20
CA PRO A 403 15.95 6.52 10.08
C PRO A 403 14.64 7.08 10.65
N LEU A 404 13.61 6.25 10.70
CA LEU A 404 12.37 6.61 11.40
C LEU A 404 12.57 6.52 12.92
N PRO A 405 11.99 7.44 13.71
CA PRO A 405 12.07 7.37 15.15
C PRO A 405 11.19 6.24 15.68
N GLU A 406 11.74 5.43 16.58
CA GLU A 406 11.06 4.34 17.28
C GLU A 406 10.72 4.78 18.72
N VAL A 407 9.82 5.77 18.84
CA VAL A 407 9.48 6.43 20.12
C VAL A 407 7.99 6.33 20.44
N PRO A 408 7.58 6.26 21.73
CA PRO A 408 6.17 6.20 22.14
C PRO A 408 5.49 7.58 22.14
N ASP A 409 5.51 8.25 21.01
CA ASP A 409 4.92 9.57 20.78
C ASP A 409 4.19 9.55 19.42
N LYS A 410 2.84 9.60 19.45
CA LYS A 410 2.00 9.37 18.26
C LYS A 410 2.23 10.45 17.21
N GLU A 411 2.39 11.69 17.65
CA GLU A 411 2.56 12.88 16.83
C GLU A 411 3.91 12.86 16.10
N ILE A 412 5.01 12.50 16.77
CA ILE A 412 6.33 12.30 16.16
C ILE A 412 6.30 11.13 15.16
N LEU A 413 5.62 10.03 15.49
CA LEU A 413 5.47 8.89 14.58
C LEU A 413 4.73 9.31 13.28
N ILE A 414 3.58 9.97 13.40
CA ILE A 414 2.81 10.50 12.26
C ILE A 414 3.65 11.48 11.44
N ALA A 415 4.24 12.50 12.07
CA ALA A 415 5.01 13.54 11.39
C ALA A 415 6.23 12.98 10.62
N SER A 416 6.80 11.88 11.09
CA SER A 416 7.92 11.20 10.42
C SER A 416 7.45 10.34 9.24
N ARG A 417 6.33 9.63 9.38
CA ARG A 417 5.72 8.86 8.27
C ARG A 417 5.34 9.75 7.09
N MET A 418 4.86 10.96 7.34
CA MET A 418 4.47 11.92 6.30
C MET A 418 5.66 12.41 5.45
N LYS A 419 6.86 12.50 6.02
CA LYS A 419 8.09 12.83 5.27
C LYS A 419 8.49 11.75 4.26
N ILE A 420 8.07 10.51 4.46
CA ILE A 420 8.28 9.41 3.50
C ILE A 420 7.23 9.44 2.38
N GLY A 421 5.99 9.83 2.69
CA GLY A 421 4.83 9.75 1.80
C GLY A 421 4.87 10.66 0.57
N GLY A 422 5.65 11.75 0.59
CA GLY A 422 5.98 12.52 -0.61
C GLY A 422 4.83 13.32 -1.22
N VAL A 423 3.96 13.93 -0.41
CA VAL A 423 3.11 15.04 -0.89
C VAL A 423 4.03 16.19 -1.33
N PRO A 424 3.86 16.78 -2.53
CA PRO A 424 4.62 17.96 -2.92
C PRO A 424 4.25 19.15 -2.03
N THR A 425 5.12 19.53 -1.11
CA THR A 425 5.07 20.87 -0.49
C THR A 425 5.52 21.89 -1.53
N GLU A 426 4.70 22.92 -1.76
CA GLU A 426 4.91 23.87 -2.86
C GLU A 426 6.24 24.63 -2.78
N ALA A 427 6.75 24.99 -3.96
CA ALA A 427 8.03 25.67 -4.10
C ALA A 427 7.93 27.16 -3.73
N GLY A 428 8.41 27.48 -2.53
CA GLY A 428 9.09 28.74 -2.25
C GLY A 428 8.27 29.86 -1.60
N ASP A 429 8.80 30.36 -0.47
CA ASP A 429 8.85 31.81 -0.27
C ASP A 429 10.25 32.23 0.23
N GLY A 430 11.13 32.54 -0.72
CA GLY A 430 12.54 32.86 -0.46
C GLY A 430 12.76 34.26 0.11
N LYS A 431 12.26 34.56 1.32
CA LYS A 431 12.37 35.88 1.95
C LYS A 431 13.46 36.01 3.02
N GLY A 432 14.60 36.54 2.60
CA GLY A 432 15.32 37.57 3.38
C GLY A 432 16.23 37.11 4.53
N LYS A 433 17.55 37.05 4.26
CA LYS A 433 18.58 37.16 5.30
C LYS A 433 18.37 38.44 6.12
N LYS A 434 18.11 38.34 7.43
CA LYS A 434 18.30 39.45 8.39
C LYS A 434 18.94 39.01 9.70
N GLY A 435 20.19 39.45 9.88
CA GLY A 435 20.75 39.89 11.16
C GLY A 435 20.75 38.94 12.35
N SER A 436 21.87 38.22 12.54
CA SER A 436 22.24 37.68 13.86
C SER A 436 22.38 38.81 14.89
N PRO A 437 21.66 38.78 16.03
CA PRO A 437 21.89 39.73 17.12
C PRO A 437 23.28 39.48 17.73
N LYS A 438 24.12 40.52 17.79
CA LYS A 438 25.45 40.42 18.41
C LYS A 438 25.32 40.19 19.92
N LYS A 439 26.16 39.30 20.48
CA LYS A 439 26.43 39.29 21.93
C LYS A 439 27.00 40.66 22.34
N SER A 440 26.58 41.16 23.50
CA SER A 440 27.26 42.22 24.25
C SER A 440 27.00 42.02 25.74
N PRO A 441 27.89 42.47 26.65
CA PRO A 441 28.14 41.69 27.86
C PRO A 441 27.69 42.32 29.18
N GLY A 442 27.44 41.45 30.17
CA GLY A 442 27.79 41.70 31.56
C GLY A 442 26.70 42.28 32.47
N LYS A 443 26.32 41.49 33.48
CA LYS A 443 26.72 41.74 34.88
C LYS A 443 26.35 40.55 35.77
N SER A 444 27.30 40.08 36.56
CA SER A 444 27.02 39.23 37.73
C SER A 444 26.42 40.09 38.86
N PRO A 445 25.79 39.46 39.87
CA PRO A 445 26.47 39.50 41.16
C PRO A 445 26.44 38.18 41.96
N LYS A 446 27.62 37.87 42.52
CA LYS A 446 27.88 37.24 43.82
C LYS A 446 26.78 36.41 44.50
N SER A 447 26.95 35.08 44.42
CA SER A 447 27.20 34.21 45.58
C SER A 447 26.57 34.54 46.95
N LYS A 448 25.84 33.58 47.52
CA LYS A 448 25.95 33.24 48.94
C LYS A 448 25.96 31.72 49.12
N SER A 449 26.87 31.23 49.95
CA SER A 449 27.04 29.83 50.31
C SER A 449 26.49 29.57 51.71
N SER A 450 25.89 28.40 51.91
CA SER A 450 25.61 27.84 53.24
C SER A 450 25.65 26.32 53.17
N LYS A 451 26.44 25.67 54.04
CA LYS A 451 26.80 24.25 53.96
C LYS A 451 26.58 23.56 55.31
N SER A 452 25.41 22.97 55.48
CA SER A 452 25.01 22.17 56.65
C SER A 452 23.69 21.45 56.33
N GLY A 453 23.40 20.26 56.86
CA GLY A 453 24.18 19.40 57.75
C GLY A 453 23.39 18.12 58.05
N SER A 454 24.08 17.02 58.32
CA SER A 454 23.49 15.69 58.50
C SER A 454 22.51 15.57 59.67
N LYS A 455 21.45 14.75 59.51
CA LYS A 455 20.99 13.87 60.60
C LYS A 455 20.23 12.63 60.10
N LYS A 456 20.60 11.46 60.63
CA LYS A 456 19.77 10.25 60.65
C LYS A 456 18.80 10.33 61.83
N SER A 457 17.59 9.82 61.69
CA SER A 457 16.84 9.24 62.81
C SER A 457 15.81 8.23 62.30
N LYS A 458 15.69 7.10 62.99
CA LYS A 458 14.70 6.06 62.74
C LYS A 458 13.28 6.57 62.96
N LYS A 459 12.31 5.98 62.27
CA LYS A 459 11.31 5.17 62.99
C LYS A 459 11.01 3.90 62.19
#